data_AF-A0A4R9AM50-F1
#
_entry.id   AF-A0A4R9AM50-F1
#
_cell.length_a   1.000
_cell.length_b   1.000
_cell.length_c   1.000
_cell.angle_alpha   90.00
_cell.angle_beta   90.00
_cell.angle_gamma   90.00
#
_symmetry.space_group_name_H-M   'P 1'
#
loop_
_entity.id
_entity.type
_entity.pdbx_description
1 polymer ?
#
loop_
_entity_poly.entity_id
_entity_poly.type
_entity_poly.pdbx_seq_one_letter_code
_entity_poly.pdbx_strand_id
1 'polypeptide(L)'
;MLETSPVVLRLPFRGRWVAGNSPANRVPSHGTHLFGTTFAIDFVAVNERGHSGKRGWRSVLATESPEVFIGFGAPILAPASGTVVAAIDGELDHEARRSQLALIPYALSQACRVRKGVGAIAGNHVVIAMASSGPFVLMAHLRSGTVNVAVGSVVEVGETIGSCGNSGNSTQPHVHVQVTDSTLWPTARGRPIIFELQILRGPDSAPLARIFDFVLCTQKVRSIKDWTGPARSSRFTLSTTSTRTRRFAAVGTLMSPTITRPTRSRTGRVRRTTRTDPANKTGPPV
;
A
#
# COMPACT_ATOMS: atom_id res chain seq x y z
N MET A 1 -16.23 6.24 8.20
CA MET A 1 -14.89 5.61 8.16
C MET A 1 -14.90 4.64 6.99
N LEU A 2 -13.92 4.67 6.09
CA LEU A 2 -13.91 3.80 4.90
C LEU A 2 -13.78 2.33 5.35
N GLU A 3 -14.82 1.53 5.13
CA GLU A 3 -14.87 0.08 5.40
C GLU A 3 -14.06 -0.73 4.36
N THR A 4 -12.81 -0.35 4.10
CA THR A 4 -11.93 -1.11 3.20
C THR A 4 -10.89 -1.84 4.03
N SER A 5 -10.94 -3.17 4.00
CA SER A 5 -9.95 -3.99 4.69
C SER A 5 -8.53 -3.66 4.16
N PRO A 6 -7.55 -3.53 5.06
CA PRO A 6 -6.17 -3.28 4.66
C PRO A 6 -5.60 -4.46 3.86
N VAL A 7 -4.66 -4.17 2.97
CA VAL A 7 -3.93 -5.17 2.20
C VAL A 7 -2.58 -5.41 2.86
N VAL A 8 -2.26 -6.67 3.12
CA VAL A 8 -1.00 -7.08 3.75
C VAL A 8 0.05 -7.26 2.67
N LEU A 9 1.18 -6.57 2.82
CA LEU A 9 2.33 -6.61 1.93
C LEU A 9 3.62 -6.93 2.71
N ARG A 10 4.68 -7.36 2.04
CA ARG A 10 6.05 -7.27 2.56
C ARG A 10 6.72 -6.00 2.09
N LEU A 11 7.76 -5.56 2.79
CA LEU A 11 8.56 -4.43 2.34
C LEU A 11 9.24 -4.80 1.01
N PRO A 12 9.15 -3.95 -0.04
CA PRO A 12 9.65 -4.25 -1.37
C PRO A 12 11.16 -4.01 -1.50
N PHE A 13 11.91 -4.06 -0.42
CA PHE A 13 13.34 -3.76 -0.39
C PHE A 13 14.00 -4.37 0.85
N ARG A 14 15.34 -4.39 0.81
CA ARG A 14 16.19 -4.72 1.97
C ARG A 14 16.92 -3.46 2.45
N GLY A 15 17.44 -3.52 3.67
CA GLY A 15 18.21 -2.43 4.27
C GLY A 15 17.33 -1.37 4.92
N ARG A 16 17.90 -0.17 5.14
CA ARG A 16 17.26 0.90 5.91
C ARG A 16 16.60 1.91 4.98
N TRP A 17 15.29 2.08 5.16
CA TRP A 17 14.46 3.00 4.41
C TRP A 17 13.54 3.76 5.37
N VAL A 18 13.21 4.99 5.01
CA VAL A 18 12.28 5.83 5.75
C VAL A 18 11.05 6.08 4.88
N ALA A 19 9.87 5.97 5.47
CA ALA A 19 8.63 6.40 4.84
C ALA A 19 8.56 7.94 4.85
N GLY A 20 8.61 8.56 3.68
CA GLY A 20 8.44 9.99 3.47
C GLY A 20 6.96 10.36 3.47
N ASN A 21 6.39 10.62 2.29
CA ASN A 21 4.94 10.80 2.15
C ASN A 21 4.24 9.49 2.51
N SER A 22 3.38 9.52 3.53
CA SER A 22 2.67 8.33 3.98
C SER A 22 1.39 8.69 4.75
N PRO A 23 0.45 7.74 4.91
CA PRO A 23 -0.75 7.94 5.73
C PRO A 23 -0.47 8.20 7.21
N ALA A 24 0.75 7.94 7.70
CA ALA A 24 1.16 8.30 9.06
C ALA A 24 1.23 9.83 9.25
N ASN A 25 1.53 10.57 8.18
CA ASN A 25 1.62 12.04 8.21
C ASN A 25 0.25 12.68 7.97
N ARG A 26 -0.49 12.20 6.96
CA ARG A 26 -1.80 12.72 6.54
C ARG A 26 -2.53 11.69 5.66
N VAL A 27 -3.86 11.74 5.64
CA VAL A 27 -4.70 11.06 4.63
C VAL A 27 -5.53 12.12 3.89
N PRO A 28 -5.49 12.18 2.55
CA PRO A 28 -4.65 11.41 1.64
C PRO A 28 -3.15 11.72 1.78
N SER A 29 -2.29 10.70 1.65
CA SER A 29 -0.84 10.83 1.90
C SER A 29 -0.11 11.77 0.95
N HIS A 30 -0.62 11.91 -0.27
CA HIS A 30 -0.06 12.78 -1.30
C HIS A 30 -0.92 14.03 -1.53
N GLY A 31 -1.78 14.38 -0.56
CA GLY A 31 -2.67 15.54 -0.65
C GLY A 31 -3.85 15.39 -1.62
N THR A 32 -3.97 14.25 -2.31
CA THR A 32 -5.05 13.95 -3.25
C THR A 32 -5.45 12.47 -3.24
N HIS A 33 -6.70 12.19 -3.61
CA HIS A 33 -7.23 10.85 -3.83
C HIS A 33 -7.09 10.38 -5.29
N LEU A 34 -6.72 11.29 -6.19
CA LEU A 34 -6.59 11.00 -7.62
C LEU A 34 -5.58 9.87 -7.85
N PHE A 35 -5.85 9.03 -8.85
CA PHE A 35 -4.98 7.90 -9.23
C PHE A 35 -4.77 6.85 -8.13
N GLY A 36 -5.61 6.85 -7.10
CA GLY A 36 -5.53 5.90 -5.99
C GLY A 36 -4.43 6.19 -4.98
N THR A 37 -3.86 7.41 -4.96
CA THR A 37 -2.72 7.76 -4.09
C THR A 37 -3.11 7.97 -2.62
N THR A 38 -4.37 7.76 -2.23
CA THR A 38 -4.90 8.03 -0.88
C THR A 38 -4.02 7.46 0.23
N PHE A 39 -3.59 6.21 0.07
CA PHE A 39 -2.79 5.47 1.05
C PHE A 39 -1.39 5.12 0.56
N ALA A 40 -0.93 5.78 -0.50
CA ALA A 40 0.38 5.52 -1.08
C ALA A 40 1.51 5.91 -0.13
N ILE A 41 2.66 5.26 -0.27
CA ILE A 41 3.83 5.47 0.58
C ILE A 41 5.07 5.64 -0.30
N ASP A 42 5.82 6.72 -0.06
CA ASP A 42 7.14 6.93 -0.66
C ASP A 42 8.22 6.43 0.30
N PHE A 43 9.02 5.46 -0.11
CA PHE A 43 10.14 4.95 0.67
C PHE A 43 11.47 5.48 0.13
N VAL A 44 12.26 6.08 1.02
CA VAL A 44 13.58 6.63 0.71
C VAL A 44 14.66 5.85 1.45
N ALA A 45 15.63 5.28 0.73
CA ALA A 45 16.75 4.59 1.34
C ALA A 45 17.65 5.60 2.08
N VAL A 46 18.15 5.23 3.26
CA VAL A 46 18.99 6.11 4.09
C VAL A 46 20.15 5.36 4.75
N ASN A 47 21.22 6.10 5.06
CA ASN A 47 22.29 5.58 5.90
C ASN A 47 21.88 5.55 7.39
N GLU A 48 22.82 5.14 8.25
CA GLU A 48 22.63 5.08 9.70
C GLU A 48 22.24 6.42 10.33
N ARG A 49 22.67 7.53 9.72
CA ARG A 49 22.36 8.90 10.15
C ARG A 49 21.06 9.44 9.56
N GLY A 50 20.31 8.64 8.80
CA GLY A 50 19.05 9.05 8.18
C GLY A 50 19.20 9.91 6.92
N HIS A 51 20.39 9.97 6.31
CA HIS A 51 20.61 10.72 5.07
C HIS A 51 20.41 9.83 3.85
N SER A 52 19.71 10.34 2.83
CA SER A 52 19.43 9.63 1.57
C SER A 52 20.60 9.57 0.58
N GLY A 53 21.64 10.37 0.80
CA GLY A 53 22.81 10.46 -0.07
C GLY A 53 23.82 11.46 0.48
N LYS A 54 24.98 11.58 -0.18
CA LYS A 54 26.01 12.59 0.19
C LYS A 54 25.39 13.98 0.19
N ARG A 55 25.73 14.83 1.17
CA ARG A 55 25.25 16.21 1.25
C ARG A 55 26.39 17.17 0.91
N GLY A 56 26.10 18.19 0.13
CA GLY A 56 27.03 19.25 -0.24
C GLY A 56 26.30 20.51 -0.68
N TRP A 57 27.01 21.47 -1.26
CA TRP A 57 26.42 22.74 -1.71
C TRP A 57 25.31 22.52 -2.75
N ARG A 58 25.44 21.50 -3.63
CA ARG A 58 24.42 21.15 -4.62
C ARG A 58 23.11 20.72 -3.98
N SER A 59 23.15 20.04 -2.84
CA SER A 59 21.95 19.63 -2.11
C SER A 59 21.10 20.82 -1.65
N VAL A 60 21.69 22.02 -1.58
CA VAL A 60 21.02 23.26 -1.19
C VAL A 60 20.68 24.13 -2.40
N LEU A 61 21.55 24.21 -3.41
CA LEU A 61 21.47 25.21 -4.48
C LEU A 61 21.24 24.65 -5.89
N ALA A 62 21.34 23.34 -6.11
CA ALA A 62 21.34 22.76 -7.45
C ALA A 62 20.60 21.42 -7.52
N THR A 63 20.58 20.86 -8.72
CA THR A 63 20.26 19.45 -8.93
C THR A 63 21.48 18.57 -8.62
N GLU A 64 21.20 17.30 -8.40
CA GLU A 64 22.21 16.27 -8.09
C GLU A 64 21.94 15.04 -8.93
N SER A 65 23.01 14.38 -9.40
CA SER A 65 22.84 13.15 -10.15
C SER A 65 22.25 12.07 -9.24
N PRO A 66 21.33 11.23 -9.75
CA PRO A 66 20.64 10.23 -8.92
C PRO A 66 21.59 9.19 -8.30
N GLU A 67 22.78 8.99 -8.88
CA GLU A 67 23.81 8.06 -8.41
C GLU A 67 24.40 8.43 -7.03
N VAL A 68 24.23 9.67 -6.56
CA VAL A 68 24.72 10.06 -5.23
C VAL A 68 23.80 9.59 -4.09
N PHE A 69 22.63 9.05 -4.44
CA PHE A 69 21.62 8.58 -3.49
C PHE A 69 21.76 7.08 -3.26
N ILE A 70 21.65 6.70 -2.00
CA ILE A 70 21.80 5.31 -1.54
C ILE A 70 20.76 4.40 -2.18
N GLY A 71 19.56 4.93 -2.42
CA GLY A 71 18.46 4.16 -3.00
C GLY A 71 18.63 3.88 -4.48
N PHE A 72 19.37 4.71 -5.23
CA PHE A 72 19.43 4.56 -6.68
C PHE A 72 20.16 3.26 -7.06
N GLY A 73 19.50 2.43 -7.87
CA GLY A 73 19.97 1.10 -8.24
C GLY A 73 19.68 0.00 -7.22
N ALA A 74 19.18 0.33 -6.02
CA ALA A 74 18.87 -0.67 -4.99
C ALA A 74 17.78 -1.65 -5.49
N PRO A 75 17.93 -2.97 -5.29
CA PRO A 75 16.96 -3.96 -5.79
C PRO A 75 15.58 -3.78 -5.15
N ILE A 76 14.54 -3.79 -5.98
CA ILE A 76 13.13 -3.73 -5.58
C ILE A 76 12.48 -5.09 -5.78
N LEU A 77 11.81 -5.53 -4.73
CA LEU A 77 11.25 -6.86 -4.60
C LEU A 77 9.72 -6.81 -4.70
N ALA A 78 9.12 -7.86 -5.25
CA ALA A 78 7.68 -8.03 -5.24
C ALA A 78 7.16 -8.07 -3.79
N PRO A 79 6.29 -7.13 -3.37
CA PRO A 79 5.77 -7.06 -2.00
C PRO A 79 4.66 -8.10 -1.75
N ALA A 80 4.12 -8.71 -2.80
CA ALA A 80 3.12 -9.76 -2.76
C ALA A 80 3.26 -10.65 -4.00
N SER A 81 2.89 -11.93 -3.88
CA SER A 81 2.77 -12.81 -5.05
C SER A 81 1.53 -12.45 -5.87
N GLY A 82 1.60 -12.64 -7.18
CA GLY A 82 0.48 -12.34 -8.08
C GLY A 82 0.89 -12.29 -9.54
N THR A 83 -0.02 -11.80 -10.38
CA THR A 83 0.21 -11.66 -11.81
C THR A 83 0.58 -10.23 -12.16
N VAL A 84 1.66 -10.04 -12.92
CA VAL A 84 2.04 -8.74 -13.44
C VAL A 84 1.03 -8.29 -14.49
N VAL A 85 0.34 -7.18 -14.25
CA VAL A 85 -0.66 -6.60 -15.17
C VAL A 85 -0.18 -5.34 -15.88
N ALA A 86 0.91 -4.74 -15.40
CA ALA A 86 1.65 -3.71 -16.12
C ALA A 86 3.13 -3.79 -15.78
N ALA A 87 4.00 -3.63 -16.78
CA ALA A 87 5.44 -3.50 -16.63
C ALA A 87 5.90 -2.48 -17.67
N ILE A 88 6.22 -1.27 -17.22
CA ILE A 88 6.62 -0.14 -18.06
C ILE A 88 8.06 0.21 -17.73
N ASP A 89 8.89 0.29 -18.78
CA ASP A 89 10.30 0.64 -18.69
C ASP A 89 10.69 1.58 -19.84
N GLY A 90 11.91 2.12 -19.80
CA GLY A 90 12.51 2.94 -20.85
C GLY A 90 12.35 4.45 -20.64
N GLU A 91 11.57 4.91 -19.66
CA GLU A 91 11.60 6.32 -19.25
C GLU A 91 12.94 6.60 -18.55
N LEU A 92 13.65 7.64 -18.99
CA LEU A 92 14.96 7.97 -18.43
C LEU A 92 14.83 8.51 -17.01
N ASP A 93 15.71 8.05 -16.13
CA ASP A 93 15.92 8.69 -14.83
C ASP A 93 16.43 10.12 -15.03
N HIS A 94 15.90 11.06 -14.27
CA HIS A 94 16.32 12.45 -14.34
C HIS A 94 17.11 12.86 -13.09
N GLU A 95 17.77 14.01 -13.16
CA GLU A 95 18.43 14.63 -12.01
C GLU A 95 17.51 14.75 -10.78
N ALA A 96 18.06 14.54 -9.60
CA ALA A 96 17.39 14.70 -8.32
C ALA A 96 17.41 16.17 -7.86
N ARG A 97 16.38 16.53 -7.09
CA ARG A 97 16.03 17.88 -6.65
C ARG A 97 15.69 17.86 -5.17
N ARG A 98 16.72 17.82 -4.31
CA ARG A 98 16.57 18.04 -2.86
C ARG A 98 16.48 19.52 -2.47
N SER A 99 17.05 20.38 -3.30
CA SER A 99 17.01 21.84 -3.12
C SER A 99 15.60 22.39 -3.32
N GLN A 100 15.11 23.19 -2.36
CA GLN A 100 13.84 23.89 -2.47
C GLN A 100 13.82 24.87 -3.66
N LEU A 101 14.97 25.47 -4.00
CA LEU A 101 15.10 26.34 -5.16
C LEU A 101 14.99 25.54 -6.47
N ALA A 102 15.64 24.38 -6.55
CA ALA A 102 15.56 23.49 -7.71
C ALA A 102 14.16 22.87 -7.91
N LEU A 103 13.32 22.85 -6.86
CA LEU A 103 11.94 22.38 -6.93
C LEU A 103 10.98 23.36 -7.59
N ILE A 104 11.28 24.66 -7.64
CA ILE A 104 10.40 25.69 -8.23
C ILE A 104 10.10 25.43 -9.72
N PRO A 105 11.11 25.31 -10.61
CA PRO A 105 10.83 25.03 -12.03
C PRO A 105 10.17 23.66 -12.22
N TYR A 106 10.51 22.69 -11.36
CA TYR A 106 9.90 21.37 -11.38
C TYR A 106 8.41 21.42 -11.05
N ALA A 107 8.02 22.17 -10.01
CA ALA A 107 6.64 22.37 -9.60
C ALA A 107 5.80 23.03 -10.71
N LEU A 108 6.37 23.99 -11.43
CA LEU A 108 5.70 24.64 -12.57
C LEU A 108 5.43 23.67 -13.73
N SER A 109 6.26 22.63 -13.90
CA SER A 109 6.07 21.60 -14.94
C SER A 109 5.00 20.54 -14.61
N GLN A 110 4.53 20.51 -13.36
CA GLN A 110 3.64 19.45 -12.85
C GLN A 110 2.30 19.39 -13.58
N ALA A 111 1.72 20.56 -13.87
CA ALA A 111 0.45 20.63 -14.59
C ALA A 111 0.53 20.00 -15.99
N CYS A 112 1.69 20.08 -16.65
CA CYS A 112 1.91 19.44 -17.94
C CYS A 112 2.08 17.91 -17.83
N ARG A 113 2.69 17.40 -16.77
CA ARG A 113 2.83 15.95 -16.53
C ARG A 113 1.49 15.29 -16.21
N VAL A 114 0.68 15.95 -15.37
CA VAL A 114 -0.68 15.49 -15.07
C VAL A 114 -1.52 15.37 -16.34
N ARG A 115 -1.38 16.32 -17.28
CA ARG A 115 -2.04 16.25 -18.60
C ARG A 115 -1.54 15.13 -19.51
N LYS A 116 -0.29 14.67 -19.33
CA LYS A 116 0.29 13.53 -20.07
C LYS A 116 -0.17 12.16 -19.53
N GLY A 117 -0.95 12.14 -18.46
CA GLY A 117 -1.57 10.93 -17.91
C GLY A 117 -0.70 10.20 -16.87
N VAL A 118 -1.23 9.08 -16.37
CA VAL A 118 -0.71 8.38 -15.17
C VAL A 118 0.65 7.73 -15.39
N GLY A 119 0.95 7.29 -16.62
CA GLY A 119 2.28 6.78 -16.96
C GLY A 119 3.38 7.80 -16.74
N ALA A 120 3.17 9.05 -17.16
CA ALA A 120 4.14 10.14 -16.98
C ALA A 120 4.31 10.58 -15.51
N ILE A 121 3.37 10.20 -14.64
CA ILE A 121 3.47 10.43 -13.19
C ILE A 121 4.24 9.28 -12.54
N ALA A 122 3.90 8.03 -12.86
CA ALA A 122 4.51 6.85 -12.27
C ALA A 122 5.95 6.60 -12.76
N GLY A 123 6.30 7.00 -13.97
CA GLY A 123 7.58 6.66 -14.59
C GLY A 123 7.65 5.18 -14.97
N ASN A 124 8.83 4.58 -14.88
CA ASN A 124 8.96 3.13 -14.98
C ASN A 124 8.30 2.49 -13.76
N HIS A 125 7.47 1.48 -13.98
CA HIS A 125 6.67 0.91 -12.91
C HIS A 125 6.21 -0.51 -13.21
N VAL A 126 5.91 -1.24 -12.14
CA VAL A 126 5.30 -2.57 -12.19
C VAL A 126 3.99 -2.55 -11.39
N VAL A 127 2.96 -3.21 -11.92
CA VAL A 127 1.69 -3.41 -11.25
C VAL A 127 1.41 -4.89 -11.12
N ILE A 128 1.23 -5.36 -9.89
CA ILE A 128 0.92 -6.76 -9.57
C ILE A 128 -0.55 -6.85 -9.15
N ALA A 129 -1.32 -7.70 -9.82
CA ALA A 129 -2.65 -8.09 -9.38
C ALA A 129 -2.53 -9.28 -8.41
N MET A 130 -2.94 -9.09 -7.15
CA MET A 130 -2.90 -10.15 -6.13
C MET A 130 -3.98 -11.23 -6.34
N ALA A 131 -5.02 -10.92 -7.11
CA ALA A 131 -6.00 -11.86 -7.63
C ALA A 131 -6.55 -11.33 -8.97
N SER A 132 -7.38 -12.10 -9.66
CA SER A 132 -7.91 -11.77 -10.99
C SER A 132 -8.61 -10.40 -11.07
N SER A 133 -9.20 -9.93 -9.97
CA SER A 133 -9.87 -8.62 -9.86
C SER A 133 -9.16 -7.67 -8.88
N GLY A 134 -7.88 -7.88 -8.63
CA GLY A 134 -7.09 -7.13 -7.65
C GLY A 134 -7.17 -7.69 -6.22
N PRO A 135 -6.69 -6.95 -5.21
CA PRO A 135 -6.14 -5.60 -5.30
C PRO A 135 -4.88 -5.52 -6.15
N PHE A 136 -4.61 -4.31 -6.66
CA PHE A 136 -3.46 -4.04 -7.53
C PHE A 136 -2.40 -3.28 -6.77
N VAL A 137 -1.17 -3.79 -6.76
CA VAL A 137 -0.02 -3.19 -6.09
C VAL A 137 0.86 -2.53 -7.14
N LEU A 138 0.98 -1.21 -7.09
CA LEU A 138 1.84 -0.43 -7.99
C LEU A 138 3.14 -0.08 -7.27
N MET A 139 4.26 -0.32 -7.95
CA MET A 139 5.60 0.14 -7.57
C MET A 139 6.16 1.00 -8.69
N ALA A 140 6.44 2.26 -8.39
CA ALA A 140 6.79 3.29 -9.37
C ALA A 140 8.19 3.89 -9.14
N HIS A 141 8.57 4.77 -10.07
CA HIS A 141 9.87 5.44 -10.13
C HIS A 141 11.04 4.46 -10.23
N LEU A 142 10.84 3.34 -10.92
CA LEU A 142 11.89 2.34 -11.14
C LEU A 142 12.97 2.89 -12.09
N ARG A 143 14.18 2.34 -11.95
CA ARG A 143 15.35 2.73 -12.75
C ARG A 143 15.17 2.27 -14.19
N SER A 144 15.52 3.14 -15.12
CA SER A 144 15.45 2.89 -16.56
C SER A 144 16.29 1.66 -16.94
N GLY A 145 15.68 0.76 -17.73
CA GLY A 145 16.33 -0.46 -18.22
C GLY A 145 16.54 -1.53 -17.16
N THR A 146 15.80 -1.49 -16.05
CA THR A 146 15.93 -2.47 -14.96
C THR A 146 14.67 -3.28 -14.69
N VAL A 147 13.53 -2.95 -15.29
CA VAL A 147 12.31 -3.74 -15.11
C VAL A 147 12.50 -5.07 -15.81
N ASN A 148 12.57 -6.15 -15.02
CA ASN A 148 12.96 -7.49 -15.47
C ASN A 148 11.79 -8.49 -15.46
N VAL A 149 10.55 -8.01 -15.39
CA VAL A 149 9.32 -8.81 -15.41
C VAL A 149 8.44 -8.41 -16.59
N ALA A 150 7.62 -9.36 -17.06
CA ALA A 150 6.73 -9.15 -18.20
C ALA A 150 5.25 -9.22 -17.79
N VAL A 151 4.39 -8.49 -18.51
CA VAL A 151 2.93 -8.60 -18.33
C VAL A 151 2.48 -10.05 -18.57
N GLY A 152 1.64 -10.55 -17.67
CA GLY A 152 1.16 -11.93 -17.65
C GLY A 152 2.02 -12.90 -16.84
N SER A 153 3.25 -12.52 -16.47
CA SER A 153 4.09 -13.35 -15.60
C SER A 153 3.53 -13.42 -14.17
N VAL A 154 3.71 -14.57 -13.53
CA VAL A 154 3.48 -14.74 -12.10
C VAL A 154 4.80 -14.44 -11.39
N VAL A 155 4.74 -13.56 -10.40
CA VAL A 155 5.88 -13.23 -9.53
C VAL A 155 5.60 -13.72 -8.13
N GLU A 156 6.64 -14.19 -7.45
CA GLU A 156 6.56 -14.56 -6.05
C GLU A 156 7.06 -13.43 -5.14
N VAL A 157 6.47 -13.32 -3.96
CA VAL A 157 6.88 -12.34 -2.97
C VAL A 157 8.37 -12.46 -2.62
N GLY A 158 9.10 -11.35 -2.76
CA GLY A 158 10.56 -11.29 -2.58
C GLY A 158 11.36 -11.47 -3.87
N GLU A 159 10.73 -11.78 -5.00
CA GLU A 159 11.35 -11.79 -6.32
C GLU A 159 11.75 -10.39 -6.76
N THR A 160 12.89 -10.23 -7.45
CA THR A 160 13.33 -8.91 -7.92
C THR A 160 12.57 -8.53 -9.18
N ILE A 161 11.93 -7.36 -9.15
CA ILE A 161 11.11 -6.82 -10.26
C ILE A 161 11.75 -5.61 -10.95
N GLY A 162 12.85 -5.10 -10.39
CA GLY A 162 13.65 -4.03 -10.94
C GLY A 162 14.51 -3.36 -9.87
N SER A 163 14.96 -2.13 -10.14
CA SER A 163 15.74 -1.33 -9.21
C SER A 163 15.08 0.02 -8.93
N CYS A 164 15.34 0.58 -7.75
CA CYS A 164 14.91 1.93 -7.39
C CYS A 164 15.59 2.95 -8.31
N GLY A 165 14.79 3.83 -8.89
CA GLY A 165 15.23 4.84 -9.84
C GLY A 165 14.78 6.24 -9.44
N ASN A 166 14.67 7.09 -10.44
CA ASN A 166 14.23 8.47 -10.36
C ASN A 166 13.49 8.89 -11.65
N SER A 167 12.76 7.97 -12.26
CA SER A 167 11.92 8.21 -13.44
C SER A 167 10.54 8.77 -13.06
N GLY A 168 9.81 9.35 -14.02
CA GLY A 168 8.46 9.87 -13.79
C GLY A 168 8.42 11.16 -12.97
N ASN A 169 7.42 11.29 -12.09
CA ASN A 169 7.25 12.45 -11.22
C ASN A 169 7.95 12.25 -9.87
N SER A 170 9.28 12.11 -9.90
CA SER A 170 10.09 11.94 -8.70
C SER A 170 10.92 13.20 -8.37
N THR A 171 11.13 13.48 -7.09
CA THR A 171 12.05 14.56 -6.68
C THR A 171 13.44 14.05 -6.33
N GLN A 172 13.56 12.81 -5.88
CA GLN A 172 14.82 12.13 -5.57
C GLN A 172 14.60 10.62 -5.62
N PRO A 173 15.66 9.80 -5.77
CA PRO A 173 15.51 8.35 -5.78
C PRO A 173 14.73 7.81 -4.59
N HIS A 174 13.59 7.18 -4.88
CA HIS A 174 12.66 6.59 -3.91
C HIS A 174 11.76 5.57 -4.60
N VAL A 175 11.08 4.74 -3.80
CA VAL A 175 10.10 3.78 -4.30
C VAL A 175 8.73 4.22 -3.85
N HIS A 176 7.86 4.51 -4.81
CA HIS A 176 6.45 4.78 -4.54
C HIS A 176 5.67 3.47 -4.54
N VAL A 177 4.97 3.18 -3.45
CA VAL A 177 4.14 1.98 -3.30
C VAL A 177 2.70 2.40 -3.04
N GLN A 178 1.77 1.90 -3.85
CA GLN A 178 0.35 2.08 -3.59
C GLN A 178 -0.45 0.82 -3.90
N VAL A 179 -1.60 0.69 -3.25
CA VAL A 179 -2.56 -0.38 -3.53
C VAL A 179 -3.88 0.22 -3.96
N THR A 180 -4.46 -0.29 -5.05
CA THR A 180 -5.74 0.19 -5.58
C THR A 180 -6.76 -0.93 -5.78
N ASP A 181 -8.03 -0.55 -5.86
CA ASP A 181 -9.15 -1.45 -6.23
C ASP A 181 -9.27 -1.70 -7.75
N SER A 182 -8.60 -0.91 -8.57
CA SER A 182 -8.64 -0.99 -10.04
C SER A 182 -7.37 -0.44 -10.68
N THR A 183 -7.08 -0.88 -11.91
CA THR A 183 -6.09 -0.27 -12.81
C THR A 183 -6.68 0.84 -13.69
N LEU A 184 -7.98 1.13 -13.56
CA LEU A 184 -8.62 2.31 -14.16
C LEU A 184 -8.26 3.55 -13.34
N TRP A 185 -7.01 4.01 -13.49
CA TRP A 185 -6.38 5.00 -12.63
C TRP A 185 -7.20 6.28 -12.39
N PRO A 186 -7.87 6.91 -13.38
CA PRO A 186 -8.65 8.13 -13.12
C PRO A 186 -9.74 7.96 -12.05
N THR A 187 -10.25 6.73 -11.87
CA THR A 187 -11.32 6.38 -10.93
C THR A 187 -10.87 5.40 -9.84
N ALA A 188 -9.61 4.98 -9.86
CA ALA A 188 -9.08 4.00 -8.91
C ALA A 188 -9.06 4.58 -7.50
N ARG A 189 -9.45 3.75 -6.52
CA ARG A 189 -9.42 4.12 -5.10
C ARG A 189 -8.27 3.42 -4.41
N GLY A 190 -7.49 4.21 -3.68
CA GLY A 190 -6.42 3.70 -2.83
C GLY A 190 -6.98 2.83 -1.70
N ARG A 191 -6.29 1.74 -1.38
CA ARG A 191 -6.59 0.85 -0.25
C ARG A 191 -5.51 0.98 0.83
N PRO A 192 -5.87 0.89 2.12
CA PRO A 192 -4.89 0.91 3.21
C PRO A 192 -3.90 -0.26 3.10
N ILE A 193 -2.66 -0.02 3.49
CA ILE A 193 -1.56 -0.99 3.43
C ILE A 193 -1.11 -1.31 4.86
N ILE A 194 -0.84 -2.59 5.14
CA ILE A 194 -0.13 -3.04 6.34
C ILE A 194 1.07 -3.88 5.90
N PHE A 195 2.20 -3.75 6.57
CA PHE A 195 3.38 -4.55 6.29
C PHE A 195 3.54 -5.70 7.29
N GLU A 196 3.84 -6.89 6.77
CA GLU A 196 4.25 -8.03 7.57
C GLU A 196 5.63 -7.77 8.21
N LEU A 197 5.72 -7.89 9.53
CA LEU A 197 6.98 -7.77 10.26
C LEU A 197 7.76 -9.08 10.14
N GLN A 198 8.85 -9.07 9.37
CA GLN A 198 9.74 -10.22 9.30
C GLN A 198 10.67 -10.23 10.53
N ILE A 199 10.47 -11.20 11.43
CA ILE A 199 11.42 -11.49 12.51
C ILE A 199 12.59 -12.25 11.89
N LEU A 200 13.73 -11.58 11.67
CA LEU A 200 14.96 -12.27 11.30
C LEU A 200 15.41 -13.14 12.48
N ARG A 201 15.35 -14.47 12.33
CA ARG A 201 15.97 -15.42 13.27
C ARG A 201 17.36 -15.75 12.74
N GLY A 202 18.40 -15.46 13.52
CA GLY A 202 19.77 -15.90 13.23
C GLY A 202 19.93 -17.42 13.46
N PRO A 203 20.92 -18.09 12.84
CA PRO A 203 21.14 -19.53 12.98
C PRO A 203 21.48 -19.97 14.41
N ASP A 204 22.07 -19.10 15.23
CA ASP A 204 22.33 -19.34 16.64
C ASP A 204 22.24 -18.02 17.39
N SER A 205 21.66 -18.05 18.60
CA SER A 205 21.42 -16.95 19.55
C SER A 205 20.07 -16.20 19.45
N ALA A 206 19.64 -15.79 20.64
CA ALA A 206 18.41 -15.10 21.04
C ALA A 206 17.81 -14.11 20.00
N PRO A 207 16.49 -13.82 20.08
CA PRO A 207 15.85 -12.86 19.18
C PRO A 207 16.65 -11.56 19.13
N LEU A 208 17.25 -11.28 17.98
CA LEU A 208 17.84 -9.97 17.72
C LEU A 208 16.73 -8.94 17.89
N ALA A 209 17.05 -7.92 18.67
CA ALA A 209 16.13 -6.87 19.07
C ALA A 209 15.35 -6.34 17.87
N ARG A 210 14.04 -6.22 18.10
CA ARG A 210 12.98 -5.82 17.19
C ARG A 210 13.40 -4.70 16.24
N ILE A 211 13.08 -4.85 14.96
CA ILE A 211 12.81 -3.69 14.09
C ILE A 211 11.56 -3.02 14.68
N PHE A 212 11.75 -2.00 15.50
CA PHE A 212 10.70 -1.05 15.84
C PHE A 212 10.51 -0.12 14.64
N ASP A 213 9.48 -0.39 13.85
CA ASP A 213 8.33 0.50 13.78
C ASP A 213 7.15 -0.24 13.16
N PHE A 214 6.08 -0.32 13.94
CA PHE A 214 4.77 -0.72 13.48
C PHE A 214 4.30 0.34 12.48
N VAL A 215 4.33 0.07 11.17
CA VAL A 215 3.53 0.85 10.21
C VAL A 215 2.09 0.34 10.29
N LEU A 216 1.43 0.62 11.41
CA LEU A 216 -0.03 0.66 11.48
C LEU A 216 -0.45 1.90 10.72
N CYS A 217 -0.63 1.73 9.42
CA CYS A 217 -1.08 2.77 8.50
C CYS A 217 -2.58 3.08 8.66
N THR A 218 -3.14 2.91 9.86
CA THR A 218 -4.43 3.46 10.28
C THR A 218 -4.43 3.49 11.80
N GLN A 219 -4.72 4.67 12.36
CA GLN A 219 -4.98 4.96 13.78
C GLN A 219 -3.77 5.30 14.67
N LYS A 220 -3.79 6.58 15.07
CA LYS A 220 -3.18 7.17 16.25
C LYS A 220 -3.59 6.36 17.50
N VAL A 221 -2.79 5.39 17.92
CA VAL A 221 -2.93 4.76 19.25
C VAL A 221 -1.97 5.46 20.20
N ARG A 222 -2.52 6.30 21.08
CA ARG A 222 -1.82 6.84 22.24
C ARG A 222 -1.82 5.75 23.32
N SER A 223 -0.63 5.27 23.69
CA SER A 223 -0.33 4.49 24.90
C SER A 223 -0.80 3.02 24.93
N ILE A 224 0.07 2.18 25.51
CA ILE A 224 0.00 0.72 25.60
C ILE A 224 -0.94 0.19 26.71
N LYS A 225 -1.74 1.07 27.34
CA LYS A 225 -2.54 0.73 28.52
C LYS A 225 -3.93 0.14 28.24
N ASP A 226 -4.43 0.23 27.02
CA ASP A 226 -5.85 -0.08 26.74
C ASP A 226 -6.09 -1.29 25.81
N TRP A 227 -5.13 -2.21 25.67
CA TRP A 227 -5.34 -3.45 24.93
C TRP A 227 -5.50 -4.67 25.85
N THR A 228 -6.74 -5.14 26.00
CA THR A 228 -7.08 -6.41 26.65
C THR A 228 -7.59 -7.40 25.60
N GLY A 229 -6.71 -8.34 25.20
CA GLY A 229 -6.99 -9.41 24.23
C GLY A 229 -6.17 -10.67 24.54
N PRO A 230 -6.58 -11.87 24.08
CA PRO A 230 -6.85 -12.99 24.99
C PRO A 230 -5.60 -13.76 25.42
N ALA A 231 -5.52 -14.03 26.72
CA ALA A 231 -4.54 -14.89 27.35
C ALA A 231 -4.69 -16.34 26.84
N ARG A 232 -3.61 -16.91 26.32
CA ARG A 232 -3.51 -18.35 26.05
C ARG A 232 -3.09 -19.09 27.32
N SER A 233 -3.95 -20.04 27.66
CA SER A 233 -3.79 -21.23 28.51
C SER A 233 -2.37 -21.65 28.91
N SER A 234 -2.15 -21.71 30.23
CA SER A 234 -1.46 -22.85 30.87
C SER A 234 -1.94 -22.97 32.32
N ARG A 235 -2.35 -24.20 32.65
CA ARG A 235 -2.88 -24.69 33.94
C ARG A 235 -2.04 -24.22 35.14
N PHE A 236 -2.71 -23.79 36.20
CA PHE A 236 -2.38 -24.15 37.59
C PHE A 236 -3.64 -24.02 38.49
N THR A 237 -3.59 -24.77 39.58
CA THR A 237 -4.68 -25.40 40.35
C THR A 237 -5.47 -24.46 41.28
N LEU A 238 -6.67 -24.91 41.66
CA LEU A 238 -7.64 -24.29 42.58
C LEU A 238 -7.07 -23.68 43.87
N SER A 239 -7.57 -22.50 44.23
CA SER A 239 -7.79 -22.09 45.62
C SER A 239 -9.02 -21.19 45.69
N THR A 240 -10.09 -21.72 46.26
CA THR A 240 -11.30 -21.02 46.68
C THR A 240 -11.00 -20.06 47.82
N THR A 241 -11.38 -18.80 47.69
CA THR A 241 -11.78 -18.00 48.87
C THR A 241 -12.82 -16.98 48.48
N SER A 242 -14.02 -17.16 49.03
CA SER A 242 -15.07 -16.18 49.04
C SER A 242 -14.74 -15.07 50.03
N THR A 243 -15.04 -13.82 49.71
CA THR A 243 -15.41 -12.84 50.75
C THR A 243 -16.39 -11.80 50.21
N ARG A 244 -17.62 -11.97 50.67
CA ARG A 244 -18.67 -11.00 51.03
C ARG A 244 -18.53 -9.53 50.61
N THR A 245 -19.56 -9.11 49.86
CA THR A 245 -20.59 -8.14 50.26
C THR A 245 -20.16 -6.80 50.89
N ARG A 246 -20.47 -5.69 50.21
CA ARG A 246 -21.26 -4.60 50.81
C ARG A 246 -22.28 -4.07 49.79
N ARG A 247 -23.56 -4.15 50.19
CA ARG A 247 -24.70 -3.46 49.60
C ARG A 247 -24.68 -1.99 50.05
N PHE A 248 -25.15 -1.09 49.21
CA PHE A 248 -26.00 0.03 49.63
C PHE A 248 -27.16 0.18 48.63
N ALA A 249 -28.36 0.38 49.21
CA ALA A 249 -29.68 0.56 48.63
C ALA A 249 -29.73 1.73 47.61
N ALA A 250 -30.38 1.62 46.46
CA ALA A 250 -31.82 1.53 46.15
C ALA A 250 -32.61 2.84 46.36
N VAL A 251 -32.96 3.51 45.26
CA VAL A 251 -34.19 4.26 44.95
C VAL A 251 -34.17 4.42 43.42
N GLY A 252 -35.15 4.12 42.57
CA GLY A 252 -36.50 3.57 42.67
C GLY A 252 -37.12 3.72 41.26
N THR A 253 -38.03 2.80 40.88
CA THR A 253 -39.26 3.13 40.10
C THR A 253 -39.05 3.45 38.60
N LEU A 254 -39.66 2.86 37.56
CA LEU A 254 -40.82 1.98 37.37
C LEU A 254 -40.78 1.38 35.92
N MET A 255 -41.20 0.12 35.82
CA MET A 255 -42.00 -0.53 34.75
C MET A 255 -41.63 -0.50 33.24
N SER A 256 -41.33 -1.70 32.71
CA SER A 256 -41.68 -2.19 31.36
C SER A 256 -43.21 -2.42 31.24
N PRO A 257 -43.84 -2.58 30.05
CA PRO A 257 -43.73 -3.81 29.21
C PRO A 257 -43.88 -3.55 27.65
N THR A 258 -43.19 -4.23 26.72
CA THR A 258 -43.52 -5.53 26.08
C THR A 258 -44.10 -5.43 24.64
N ILE A 259 -43.58 -6.29 23.73
CA ILE A 259 -44.18 -6.83 22.47
C ILE A 259 -44.32 -5.82 21.29
N THR A 260 -43.96 -6.08 20.01
CA THR A 260 -44.32 -7.20 19.11
C THR A 260 -43.38 -7.26 17.87
N ARG A 261 -43.03 -8.46 17.39
CA ARG A 261 -42.88 -8.77 15.93
C ARG A 261 -44.18 -9.41 15.47
N PRO A 262 -44.60 -9.26 14.20
CA PRO A 262 -44.62 -10.44 13.31
C PRO A 262 -44.33 -10.08 11.81
N THR A 263 -43.46 -10.84 11.14
CA THR A 263 -43.73 -11.86 10.08
C THR A 263 -44.05 -11.35 8.66
N ARG A 264 -43.10 -11.63 7.75
CA ARG A 264 -43.18 -12.52 6.55
C ARG A 264 -44.23 -12.27 5.43
N SER A 265 -43.75 -12.59 4.23
CA SER A 265 -44.45 -12.96 2.96
C SER A 265 -44.36 -11.88 1.88
N ARG A 266 -44.30 -12.14 0.57
CA ARG A 266 -44.26 -13.38 -0.23
C ARG A 266 -43.83 -12.97 -1.66
N THR A 267 -43.06 -13.85 -2.32
CA THR A 267 -43.15 -14.25 -3.74
C THR A 267 -43.53 -13.24 -4.84
N GLY A 268 -42.66 -13.13 -5.84
CA GLY A 268 -43.02 -12.76 -7.23
C GLY A 268 -41.97 -13.26 -8.22
N ARG A 269 -42.28 -14.34 -8.95
CA ARG A 269 -41.45 -15.00 -9.97
C ARG A 269 -42.23 -15.01 -11.28
N VAL A 270 -41.77 -14.32 -12.34
CA VAL A 270 -42.19 -14.48 -13.76
C VAL A 270 -41.15 -13.73 -14.61
N ARG A 271 -40.65 -14.10 -15.80
CA ARG A 271 -40.47 -15.34 -16.58
C ARG A 271 -39.31 -15.04 -17.56
N ARG A 272 -38.53 -16.06 -17.90
CA ARG A 272 -37.69 -16.09 -19.12
C ARG A 272 -38.59 -16.18 -20.35
N THR A 273 -38.19 -15.50 -21.43
CA THR A 273 -38.55 -15.87 -22.80
C THR A 273 -37.25 -16.14 -23.57
N THR A 274 -37.07 -17.39 -23.95
CA THR A 274 -36.14 -17.89 -24.95
C THR A 274 -36.92 -18.12 -26.26
N ARG A 275 -36.38 -17.72 -27.40
CA ARG A 275 -36.80 -18.15 -28.74
C ARG A 275 -35.61 -17.92 -29.70
N THR A 276 -34.72 -18.91 -29.86
CA THR A 276 -34.60 -19.84 -31.01
C THR A 276 -34.31 -19.19 -32.37
N ASP A 277 -33.05 -19.32 -32.79
CA ASP A 277 -32.53 -19.50 -34.17
C ASP A 277 -33.29 -20.59 -34.96
N PRO A 278 -33.29 -20.65 -36.31
CA PRO A 278 -32.06 -21.01 -37.09
C PRO A 278 -31.94 -20.59 -38.59
N ALA A 279 -30.72 -20.81 -39.11
CA ALA A 279 -30.31 -21.04 -40.51
C ALA A 279 -30.41 -19.83 -41.48
N ASN A 280 -29.58 -19.63 -42.50
CA ASN A 280 -28.96 -20.60 -43.41
C ASN A 280 -27.77 -19.96 -44.18
N LYS A 281 -26.94 -20.86 -44.70
CA LYS A 281 -25.79 -20.80 -45.63
C LYS A 281 -25.83 -19.72 -46.73
N THR A 282 -24.65 -19.26 -47.15
CA THR A 282 -24.15 -19.33 -48.55
C THR A 282 -22.68 -18.88 -48.64
N GLY A 283 -21.90 -19.60 -49.45
CA GLY A 283 -20.48 -19.38 -49.73
C GLY A 283 -20.21 -18.28 -50.78
N PRO A 284 -18.95 -18.15 -51.25
CA PRO A 284 -18.38 -16.90 -51.75
C PRO A 284 -18.52 -16.73 -53.27
N PRO A 285 -18.07 -15.57 -53.81
CA PRO A 285 -17.12 -15.69 -54.92
C PRO A 285 -15.99 -14.63 -54.95
N VAL A 286 -14.88 -15.06 -55.57
CA VAL A 286 -13.71 -14.35 -56.17
C VAL A 286 -12.72 -13.65 -55.24
#